data_AF-Q1PVV2-F1
#
_entry.id   AF-Q1PVV2-F1
#
_cell.length_a   1.000
_cell.length_b   1.000
_cell.length_c   1.000
_cell.angle_alpha   90.00
_cell.angle_beta   90.00
_cell.angle_gamma   90.00
#
_symmetry.space_group_name_H-M   'P 1'
#
loop_
_entity.id
_entity.type
_entity.pdbx_description
1 polymer ?
#
loop_
_entity_poly.entity_id
_entity_poly.type
_entity_poly.pdbx_seq_one_letter_code
_entity_poly.pdbx_strand_id
1 'polypeptide(L)' 'MNKEPELREKLIVGAYIDGEINPGKAAELLGIHPVKLRGQLLSKGIPVRIGVETIEEIVAEGIAARGTRESAE' A
#
# COMPACT_ATOMS: atom_id res chain seq x y z
N MET A 1 -5.32 -9.63 29.01
CA MET A 1 -5.58 -8.41 28.19
C MET A 1 -4.54 -8.38 27.09
N ASN A 2 -4.88 -8.88 25.89
CA ASN A 2 -3.97 -8.92 24.76
C ASN A 2 -3.96 -7.53 24.10
N LYS A 3 -3.18 -6.59 24.65
CA LYS A 3 -3.05 -5.20 24.13
C LYS A 3 -2.11 -5.08 22.93
N GLU A 4 -1.37 -6.14 22.63
CA GLU A 4 -0.42 -6.21 21.51
C GLU A 4 -1.04 -5.94 20.13
N PRO A 5 -2.19 -6.53 19.74
CA PRO A 5 -2.80 -6.26 18.45
C PRO A 5 -3.22 -4.80 18.27
N GLU A 6 -3.74 -4.16 19.32
CA GLU A 6 -4.17 -2.76 19.28
C GLU A 6 -2.98 -1.80 19.16
N LEU A 7 -1.87 -2.12 19.83
CA LEU A 7 -0.64 -1.32 19.75
C LEU A 7 -0.01 -1.43 18.35
N ARG A 8 0.02 -2.64 17.79
CA ARG A 8 0.55 -2.90 16.45
C ARG A 8 -0.27 -2.18 15.39
N GLU A 9 -1.59 -2.19 15.50
CA GLU A 9 -2.46 -1.45 14.59
C GLU A 9 -2.14 0.05 14.61
N LYS A 10 -2.03 0.65 15.81
CA LYS A 10 -1.69 2.06 15.95
C LYS A 10 -0.34 2.42 15.34
N LEU A 11 0.68 1.57 15.52
CA LEU A 11 2.00 1.77 14.92
C LEU A 11 1.94 1.76 13.39
N ILE A 12 1.24 0.78 12.81
CA ILE A 12 1.11 0.66 11.35
C ILE A 12 0.33 1.86 10.78
N VAL A 13 -0.77 2.25 11.42
CA VAL A 13 -1.56 3.41 11.00
C VAL A 13 -0.77 4.71 11.17
N GLY A 14 0.03 4.83 12.23
CA GLY A 14 0.97 5.95 12.43
C GLY A 14 1.95 6.07 11.28
N ALA A 15 2.70 5.00 11.00
CA ALA A 15 3.67 4.96 9.89
C ALA A 15 3.03 5.29 8.52
N TYR A 16 1.76 4.91 8.31
CA TYR A 16 1.01 5.30 7.11
C TYR A 16 0.71 6.81 7.05
N ILE A 17 0.27 7.39 8.18
CA ILE A 17 -0.02 8.82 8.29
C ILE A 17 1.26 9.64 8.08
N ASP A 18 2.35 9.22 8.71
CA ASP A 18 3.69 9.81 8.55
C ASP A 18 4.26 9.61 7.13
N GLY A 19 3.66 8.72 6.34
CA GLY A 19 4.07 8.45 4.95
C GLY A 19 5.30 7.55 4.83
N GLU A 20 5.72 6.92 5.93
CA GLU A 20 6.80 5.94 5.95
C GLU A 20 6.41 4.65 5.21
N ILE A 21 5.11 4.32 5.19
CA ILE A 21 4.57 3.19 4.43
C ILE A 21 3.39 3.59 3.55
N ASN A 22 3.26 2.91 2.42
CA ASN A 22 2.14 3.08 1.50
C ASN A 22 0.89 2.32 2.01
N PRO A 23 -0.33 2.65 1.51
CA PRO A 23 -1.57 2.03 2.00
C PRO A 23 -1.65 0.52 1.68
N GLY A 24 -0.96 0.06 0.64
CA GLY A 24 -0.86 -1.37 0.33
C GLY A 24 -0.07 -2.12 1.40
N LYS A 25 1.07 -1.57 1.81
CA LYS A 25 1.94 -2.13 2.86
C LYS A 25 1.27 -2.09 4.22
N ALA A 26 0.56 -1.02 4.54
CA ALA A 26 -0.25 -0.95 5.74
C ALA A 26 -1.33 -2.04 5.78
N ALA A 27 -2.02 -2.28 4.65
CA ALA A 27 -3.05 -3.31 4.54
C ALA A 27 -2.46 -4.72 4.71
N GLU A 28 -1.30 -4.98 4.08
CA GLU A 28 -0.55 -6.23 4.21
C GLU A 28 -0.15 -6.50 5.67
N LEU A 29 0.43 -5.50 6.36
CA LEU A 29 0.90 -5.63 7.74
C LEU A 29 -0.25 -5.81 8.74
N LEU A 30 -1.43 -5.29 8.42
CA LEU A 30 -2.67 -5.47 9.19
C LEU A 30 -3.40 -6.77 8.81
N GLY A 31 -2.97 -7.49 7.78
CA GLY A 31 -3.62 -8.72 7.32
C GLY A 31 -5.04 -8.49 6.79
N ILE A 32 -5.33 -7.29 6.26
CA ILE A 32 -6.65 -6.94 5.74
C ILE A 32 -6.56 -6.50 4.29
N HIS A 33 -7.69 -6.60 3.58
CA HIS A 33 -7.77 -6.13 2.21
C HIS A 33 -7.57 -4.61 2.12
N PRO A 34 -6.81 -4.07 1.14
CA PRO A 34 -6.57 -2.63 1.01
C PRO A 34 -7.84 -1.80 0.90
N VAL A 35 -8.89 -2.31 0.23
CA VAL A 35 -10.21 -1.63 0.19
C VAL A 35 -10.82 -1.48 1.58
N LYS A 36 -10.68 -2.49 2.44
CA LYS A 36 -11.18 -2.46 3.83
C LYS A 36 -10.38 -1.47 4.67
N LEU A 37 -9.06 -1.41 4.50
CA LEU A 37 -8.24 -0.40 5.16
C LEU A 37 -8.66 1.01 4.74
N ARG A 38 -8.86 1.25 3.43
CA ARG A 38 -9.34 2.55 2.93
C ARG A 38 -10.66 2.96 3.56
N GLY A 39 -11.64 2.07 3.65
CA GLY A 39 -12.91 2.35 4.31
C GLY A 39 -12.74 2.72 5.79
N GLN A 40 -11.85 2.04 6.49
CA GLN A 40 -11.56 2.33 7.90
C GLN A 40 -10.86 3.69 8.09
N LEU A 41 -9.90 4.02 7.23
CA LEU A 41 -9.20 5.30 7.25
C LEU A 41 -10.19 6.45 6.97
N LEU A 42 -11.02 6.33 5.92
CA LEU A 42 -12.05 7.33 5.59
C LEU A 42 -13.04 7.53 6.74
N SER A 43 -13.51 6.44 7.35
CA SER A 43 -14.44 6.50 8.50
C SER A 43 -13.83 7.18 9.73
N LYS A 44 -12.50 7.09 9.89
CA LYS A 44 -11.74 7.77 10.95
C LYS A 44 -11.32 9.20 10.58
N GLY A 45 -11.69 9.69 9.38
CA GLY A 45 -11.28 11.00 8.88
C GLY A 45 -9.80 11.07 8.47
N ILE A 46 -9.12 9.92 8.34
CA ILE A 46 -7.74 9.87 7.89
C ILE A 46 -7.74 9.93 6.35
N PRO A 47 -7.08 10.91 5.74
CA PRO A 47 -7.04 11.03 4.29
C PRO A 47 -6.34 9.81 3.70
N VAL A 48 -7.05 9.10 2.82
CA VAL A 48 -6.46 8.00 2.08
C VAL A 48 -5.66 8.59 0.94
N ARG A 49 -4.33 8.57 1.05
CA ARG A 49 -3.42 8.76 -0.09
C ARG A 49 -3.65 7.63 -1.09
N ILE A 50 -4.50 7.86 -2.07
CA ILE A 50 -4.62 7.00 -3.24
C ILE A 50 -3.46 7.40 -4.15
N GLY A 51 -2.39 6.62 -4.15
CA GLY A 51 -1.33 6.79 -5.13
C GLY A 51 -1.87 6.51 -6.53
N VAL A 52 -2.17 7.57 -7.27
CA VAL A 52 -1.25 8.10 -8.28
C VAL A 52 -1.42 9.62 -8.30
N GLU A 53 -0.45 10.38 -7.77
CA GLU A 53 -0.35 11.80 -8.14
C GLU A 53 0.40 12.01 -9.45
N THR A 54 0.95 10.96 -10.08
CA THR A 54 1.38 11.01 -11.47
C THR A 54 1.36 9.63 -12.10
N ILE A 55 0.88 9.58 -13.34
CA ILE A 55 0.84 8.43 -14.26
C ILE A 55 2.23 7.80 -14.52
N GLU A 56 3.30 8.32 -13.92
CA GLU A 56 4.69 7.92 -14.13
C GLU A 56 5.10 6.63 -13.39
N GLU A 57 4.46 6.28 -12.27
CA GLU A 57 4.77 5.04 -11.53
C GLU A 57 3.94 3.83 -11.99
N ILE A 58 3.22 3.94 -13.12
CA ILE A 58 2.67 2.76 -13.81
C ILE A 58 3.76 2.06 -14.63
N VAL A 59 4.90 2.71 -14.89
CA VAL A 59 5.95 2.20 -15.79
C VAL A 59 6.94 1.25 -15.09
N ALA A 60 6.99 1.19 -13.75
CA ALA A 60 7.98 0.35 -13.07
C ALA A 60 7.59 -1.14 -12.92
N GLU A 61 6.29 -1.47 -12.85
CA GLU A 61 5.86 -2.89 -12.83
C GLU A 61 5.54 -3.45 -14.24
N GLY A 62 5.63 -2.63 -15.28
CA GLY A 62 5.39 -3.02 -16.68
C GLY A 62 6.62 -3.52 -17.46
N ILE A 63 7.84 -3.43 -16.90
CA ILE A 63 9.09 -3.83 -17.57
C ILE A 63 9.67 -5.12 -16.97
N ALA A 64 8.82 -6.09 -16.61
CA ALA A 64 9.25 -7.45 -16.30
C ALA A 64 8.66 -8.51 -17.24
N ALA A 65 7.93 -8.11 -18.29
CA ALA A 65 7.20 -9.05 -19.15
C ALA A 65 7.43 -8.88 -20.68
N ARG A 66 8.40 -8.08 -21.13
CA ARG A 66 8.80 -8.05 -22.55
C ARG A 66 10.32 -7.93 -22.70
N GLY A 67 11.00 -8.98 -22.28
CA GLY A 67 12.44 -9.14 -22.39
C GLY A 67 12.85 -10.49 -22.96
N THR A 68 12.18 -10.97 -24.01
CA THR A 68 12.72 -12.00 -24.90
C THR A 68 12.42 -11.60 -26.34
N ARG A 69 13.26 -10.72 -26.86
CA ARG A 69 13.49 -10.61 -28.30
C ARG A 69 14.68 -11.52 -28.58
N GLU A 70 14.44 -12.65 -29.23
CA GLU A 70 15.46 -13.28 -30.06
C GLU A 70 14.80 -13.70 -31.37
N SER A 71 14.94 -12.82 -32.35
CA SER A 71 14.95 -13.19 -33.76
C SER A 71 16.30 -12.72 -34.27
N ALA A 72 17.19 -13.69 -34.48
CA ALA A 72 18.41 -13.71 -35.30
C ALA A 72 19.02 -15.09 -35.00
N GLU A 73 19.20 -16.03 -35.92
CA GLU A 73 19.51 -15.96 -37.35
C GLU A 73 18.67 -16.95 -38.19
#